data_AF-A0A352NV09-F1
#
_entry.id   AF-A0A352NV09-F1
#
_cell.length_a   1.000
_cell.length_b   1.000
_cell.length_c   1.000
_cell.angle_alpha   90.00
_cell.angle_beta   90.00
_cell.angle_gamma   90.00
#
_symmetry.space_group_name_H-M   'P 1'
#
loop_
_entity.id
_entity.type
_entity.pdbx_description
1 polymer ?
#
loop_
_entity_poly.entity_id
_entity_poly.type
_entity_poly.pdbx_seq_one_letter_code
_entity_poly.pdbx_strand_id
1 'polypeptide(L)'
;MQNANTAKRLTEKNTYKLKRGLKARHLNMIAMGGAIGTGIFLALGATIKQAGPGGALIAYGCIGVMVYFLMTSLGEMATYMPDSGSFETYATKFVDPALGFALGWNYWYNWSITVAAEMVAGALIMKYWFPNTPAIIWSISFLALIVGLNLLSARAYGESEFWFAGIKVFTVIVFLIIGIATIFGIFNGKPVGLKNFTVGEAPFVGGFKSIFMVFLIAGFSFQGTELVGIAAGESENPEKNIPRAINTIFWRIILFYVGTIFVVGALIPYMDAGVKTSPFTLVFKRAGIAGAASLMNAVILTSVLSAGNSGMYASTRMLYSLAKGKKAPAWLAKVNSRGVPVNSLILTTIVASACFLTGLYAESTVYVWLVAASGLAGFVAWLGIALCHYRFRKAYTVQKRDFGKLKYKAKLFPLGPVIALTLCIIVILGQGITYFGAAKIDWSGVISSYIGLPLFIGLWLWYKKKHHTSVIKPEEVDFDSIEEEMKYLK
;
A
#
# COMPACT_ATOMS: atom_id res chain seq x y z
N MET A 1 42.60 -11.98 -31.64
CA MET A 1 41.38 -12.38 -30.91
C MET A 1 41.51 -12.39 -29.37
N GLN A 2 42.70 -12.40 -28.76
CA GLN A 2 42.85 -12.31 -27.29
C GLN A 2 42.61 -10.91 -26.70
N ASN A 3 42.95 -9.82 -27.41
CA ASN A 3 42.83 -8.46 -26.86
C ASN A 3 41.39 -7.91 -26.83
N ALA A 4 40.48 -8.44 -27.66
CA ALA A 4 39.06 -8.06 -27.63
C ALA A 4 38.34 -8.64 -26.40
N ASN A 5 38.78 -9.81 -25.90
CA ASN A 5 38.23 -10.43 -24.70
C ASN A 5 38.72 -9.75 -23.40
N THR A 6 39.94 -9.21 -23.40
CA THR A 6 40.47 -8.44 -22.26
C THR A 6 39.81 -7.06 -22.16
N ALA A 7 39.52 -6.39 -23.28
CA ALA A 7 38.76 -5.15 -23.29
C ALA A 7 37.29 -5.35 -22.87
N LYS A 8 36.69 -6.50 -23.20
CA LYS A 8 35.34 -6.89 -22.73
C LYS A 8 35.32 -7.22 -21.22
N ARG A 9 36.39 -7.82 -20.68
CA ARG A 9 36.55 -8.06 -19.23
C ARG A 9 36.81 -6.80 -18.42
N LEU A 10 37.42 -5.77 -19.01
CA LEU A 10 37.67 -4.47 -18.34
C LEU A 10 36.47 -3.51 -18.41
N THR A 11 35.46 -3.80 -19.24
CA THR A 11 34.19 -3.04 -19.32
C THR A 11 33.03 -3.67 -18.54
N GLU A 12 33.22 -4.84 -17.93
CA GLU A 12 32.40 -5.30 -16.78
C GLU A 12 32.81 -4.56 -15.50
N LYS A 13 32.66 -3.24 -15.52
CA LYS A 13 32.89 -2.41 -14.35
C LYS A 13 31.78 -2.70 -13.34
N ASN A 14 31.98 -3.70 -12.46
CA ASN A 14 31.20 -4.03 -11.25
C ASN A 14 29.83 -3.35 -11.18
N THR A 15 28.93 -3.67 -12.12
CA THR A 15 27.60 -3.07 -12.14
C THR A 15 26.74 -3.95 -11.27
N TYR A 16 26.84 -3.73 -9.96
CA TYR A 16 25.96 -4.37 -9.00
C TYR A 16 24.50 -4.17 -9.45
N LYS A 17 23.68 -5.20 -9.29
CA LYS A 17 22.23 -5.18 -9.54
C LYS A 17 21.48 -5.44 -8.23
N LEU A 18 20.17 -5.20 -8.20
CA LEU A 18 19.34 -5.65 -7.09
C LEU A 18 19.52 -7.17 -6.91
N LYS A 19 19.64 -7.64 -5.67
CA LYS A 19 19.85 -9.05 -5.37
C LYS A 19 18.52 -9.73 -5.09
N ARG A 20 18.27 -10.86 -5.74
CA ARG A 20 17.12 -11.72 -5.41
C ARG A 20 17.40 -12.44 -4.09
N GLY A 21 16.81 -11.95 -3.01
CA GLY A 21 17.01 -12.49 -1.66
C GLY A 21 15.73 -12.64 -0.85
N LEU A 22 14.57 -12.35 -1.44
CA LEU A 22 13.27 -12.48 -0.78
C LEU A 22 12.71 -13.89 -0.97
N LYS A 23 12.54 -14.58 0.16
CA LYS A 23 11.96 -15.92 0.24
C LYS A 23 10.45 -15.88 0.17
N ALA A 24 9.82 -17.03 -0.05
CA ALA A 24 8.36 -17.17 -0.03
C ALA A 24 7.73 -16.63 1.26
N ARG A 25 8.34 -16.89 2.42
CA ARG A 25 7.86 -16.38 3.72
C ARG A 25 7.89 -14.85 3.79
N HIS A 26 8.92 -14.22 3.19
CA HIS A 26 9.03 -12.77 3.17
C HIS A 26 7.93 -12.18 2.30
N LEU A 27 7.71 -12.71 1.10
CA LEU A 27 6.62 -12.23 0.24
C LEU A 27 5.24 -12.41 0.87
N ASN A 28 5.00 -13.54 1.54
CA ASN A 28 3.74 -13.73 2.25
C ASN A 28 3.54 -12.70 3.36
N MET A 29 4.60 -12.40 4.13
CA MET A 29 4.54 -11.42 5.23
C MET A 29 4.52 -9.99 4.72
N ILE A 30 5.23 -9.62 3.66
CA ILE A 30 5.12 -8.32 2.98
C ILE A 30 3.69 -8.11 2.51
N ALA A 31 3.10 -9.14 1.91
CA ALA A 31 1.71 -9.09 1.48
C ALA A 31 0.73 -8.95 2.68
N MET A 32 1.07 -9.49 3.86
CA MET A 32 0.22 -9.39 5.06
C MET A 32 0.41 -8.04 5.75
N GLY A 33 1.65 -7.67 6.04
CA GLY A 33 2.03 -6.43 6.71
C GLY A 33 1.70 -5.19 5.88
N GLY A 34 1.83 -5.27 4.55
CA GLY A 34 1.37 -4.24 3.63
C GLY A 34 -0.15 -4.11 3.58
N ALA A 35 -0.91 -5.19 3.82
CA ALA A 35 -2.37 -5.13 3.90
C ALA A 35 -2.90 -4.74 5.29
N ILE A 36 -2.09 -4.89 6.33
CA ILE A 36 -2.44 -4.63 7.74
C ILE A 36 -1.59 -3.46 8.22
N GLY A 37 -2.05 -2.25 7.93
CA GLY A 37 -1.40 -1.00 8.30
C GLY A 37 -2.03 -0.33 9.51
N THR A 38 -1.72 0.96 9.68
CA THR A 38 -2.35 1.84 10.68
C THR A 38 -3.88 1.93 10.52
N GLY A 39 -4.38 1.77 9.30
CA GLY A 39 -5.81 1.85 8.97
C GLY A 39 -6.72 0.98 9.83
N ILE A 40 -6.40 -0.31 10.00
CA ILE A 40 -7.23 -1.24 10.78
C ILE A 40 -7.21 -0.94 12.30
N PHE A 41 -6.09 -0.43 12.83
CA PHE A 41 -5.96 -0.24 14.27
C PHE A 41 -6.38 1.16 14.74
N LEU A 42 -6.16 2.18 13.93
CA LEU A 42 -6.44 3.59 14.25
C LEU A 42 -7.68 4.11 13.50
N ALA A 43 -7.73 3.93 12.18
CA ALA A 43 -8.76 4.54 11.34
C ALA A 43 -10.11 3.79 11.35
N LEU A 44 -10.10 2.52 11.76
CA LEU A 44 -11.30 1.69 11.88
C LEU A 44 -12.36 2.30 12.82
N GLY A 45 -11.92 2.87 13.95
CA GLY A 45 -12.81 3.54 14.90
C GLY A 45 -13.54 4.71 14.27
N ALA A 46 -12.85 5.53 13.47
CA ALA A 46 -13.46 6.62 12.71
C ALA A 46 -14.47 6.11 11.68
N THR A 47 -14.12 5.03 10.96
CA THR A 47 -15.00 4.41 9.96
C THR A 47 -16.33 3.98 10.59
N ILE A 48 -16.27 3.23 11.69
CA ILE A 48 -17.47 2.71 12.37
C ILE A 48 -18.28 3.86 12.96
N LYS A 49 -17.62 4.87 13.55
CA LYS A 49 -18.31 6.08 14.05
C LYS A 49 -19.07 6.82 12.96
N GLN A 50 -18.47 6.94 11.78
CA GLN A 50 -18.99 7.76 10.68
C GLN A 50 -20.11 7.08 9.89
N ALA A 51 -19.94 5.80 9.55
CA ALA A 51 -20.86 5.06 8.68
C ALA A 51 -21.68 3.99 9.41
N GLY A 52 -21.44 3.79 10.70
CA GLY A 52 -22.01 2.67 11.46
C GLY A 52 -21.33 1.34 11.14
N PRO A 53 -21.62 0.29 11.92
CA PRO A 53 -20.98 -1.01 11.74
C PRO A 53 -21.38 -1.70 10.42
N GLY A 54 -22.64 -1.58 9.98
CA GLY A 54 -23.07 -2.11 8.68
C GLY A 54 -22.50 -1.30 7.52
N GLY A 55 -22.49 0.04 7.62
CA GLY A 55 -21.91 0.90 6.60
C GLY A 55 -20.40 0.65 6.42
N ALA A 56 -19.67 0.45 7.52
CA ALA A 56 -18.26 0.05 7.49
C ALA A 56 -18.05 -1.30 6.80
N LEU A 57 -18.88 -2.31 7.07
CA LEU A 57 -18.80 -3.62 6.41
C LEU A 57 -19.02 -3.52 4.91
N ILE A 58 -20.02 -2.75 4.46
CA ILE A 58 -20.26 -2.53 3.02
C ILE A 58 -19.06 -1.84 2.38
N ALA A 59 -18.55 -0.78 3.01
CA ALA A 59 -17.42 -0.02 2.47
C ALA A 59 -16.16 -0.86 2.31
N TYR A 60 -15.74 -1.56 3.37
CA TYR A 60 -14.57 -2.42 3.32
C TYR A 60 -14.79 -3.67 2.47
N GLY A 61 -16.02 -4.16 2.34
CA GLY A 61 -16.38 -5.22 1.42
C GLY A 61 -16.21 -4.79 -0.05
N CYS A 62 -16.78 -3.65 -0.44
CA CYS A 62 -16.66 -3.10 -1.80
C CYS A 62 -15.20 -2.80 -2.18
N ILE A 63 -14.47 -2.11 -1.30
CA ILE A 63 -13.04 -1.84 -1.52
C ILE A 63 -12.22 -3.14 -1.49
N GLY A 64 -12.58 -4.10 -0.63
CA GLY A 64 -11.96 -5.42 -0.60
C GLY A 64 -12.12 -6.17 -1.93
N VAL A 65 -13.31 -6.12 -2.55
CA VAL A 65 -13.54 -6.69 -3.89
C VAL A 65 -12.67 -5.98 -4.94
N MET A 66 -12.60 -4.65 -4.91
CA MET A 66 -11.72 -3.86 -5.79
C MET A 66 -10.26 -4.31 -5.66
N VAL A 67 -9.74 -4.39 -4.43
CA VAL A 67 -8.36 -4.78 -4.12
C VAL A 67 -8.10 -6.23 -4.50
N TYR A 68 -9.06 -7.13 -4.29
CA TYR A 68 -8.94 -8.52 -4.75
C TYR A 68 -8.69 -8.58 -6.26
N PHE A 69 -9.52 -7.91 -7.07
CA PHE A 69 -9.34 -7.89 -8.51
C PHE A 69 -8.01 -7.24 -8.91
N LEU A 70 -7.69 -6.09 -8.31
CA LEU A 70 -6.42 -5.40 -8.52
C LEU A 70 -5.21 -6.31 -8.27
N MET A 71 -5.25 -7.08 -7.19
CA MET A 71 -4.15 -7.95 -6.78
C MET A 71 -4.05 -9.20 -7.65
N THR A 72 -5.17 -9.76 -8.09
CA THR A 72 -5.15 -10.84 -9.08
C THR A 72 -4.59 -10.36 -10.42
N SER A 73 -4.97 -9.14 -10.85
CA SER A 73 -4.43 -8.48 -12.04
C SER A 73 -2.93 -8.25 -11.94
N LEU A 74 -2.48 -7.71 -10.80
CA LEU A 74 -1.05 -7.51 -10.52
C LEU A 74 -0.30 -8.84 -10.47
N GLY A 75 -0.88 -9.86 -9.85
CA GLY A 75 -0.30 -11.20 -9.74
C GLY A 75 0.01 -11.82 -11.10
N GLU A 76 -0.90 -11.70 -12.07
CA GLU A 76 -0.68 -12.23 -13.42
C GLU A 76 0.49 -11.53 -14.13
N MET A 77 0.55 -10.20 -14.06
CA MET A 77 1.65 -9.43 -14.66
C MET A 77 2.98 -9.63 -13.93
N ALA A 78 2.98 -9.66 -12.60
CA ALA A 78 4.18 -9.83 -11.78
C ALA A 78 4.76 -11.24 -11.82
N THR A 79 3.93 -12.24 -12.12
CA THR A 79 4.41 -13.60 -12.37
C THR A 79 4.96 -13.74 -13.80
N TYR A 80 4.39 -13.02 -14.77
CA TYR A 80 4.86 -13.01 -16.16
C TYR A 80 6.17 -12.23 -16.34
N MET A 81 6.26 -11.03 -15.74
CA MET A 81 7.41 -10.13 -15.80
C MET A 81 7.73 -9.60 -14.39
N PRO A 82 8.47 -10.38 -13.58
CA PRO A 82 8.88 -9.98 -12.23
C PRO A 82 9.96 -8.89 -12.29
N ASP A 83 9.54 -7.63 -12.24
CA ASP A 83 10.42 -6.46 -12.23
C ASP A 83 10.07 -5.55 -11.04
N SER A 84 11.08 -4.95 -10.42
CA SER A 84 10.93 -4.05 -9.26
C SER A 84 10.21 -2.73 -9.59
N GLY A 85 10.18 -2.32 -10.86
CA GLY A 85 9.34 -1.23 -11.35
C GLY A 85 7.86 -1.60 -11.39
N SER A 86 7.52 -2.90 -11.39
CA SER A 86 6.15 -3.38 -11.32
C SER A 86 5.25 -2.64 -12.33
N PHE A 87 4.20 -1.97 -11.88
CA PHE A 87 3.24 -1.24 -12.71
C PHE A 87 3.81 -0.02 -13.45
N GLU A 88 4.94 0.56 -13.04
CA GLU A 88 5.65 1.54 -13.88
C GLU A 88 6.14 0.87 -15.17
N THR A 89 6.75 -0.31 -15.03
CA THR A 89 7.25 -1.08 -16.16
C THR A 89 6.10 -1.64 -16.99
N TYR A 90 5.03 -2.14 -16.35
CA TYR A 90 3.84 -2.64 -17.06
C TYR A 90 3.15 -1.55 -17.87
N ALA A 91 3.00 -0.34 -17.32
CA ALA A 91 2.42 0.78 -18.04
C ALA A 91 3.28 1.19 -19.24
N THR A 92 4.60 1.14 -19.07
CA THR A 92 5.55 1.46 -20.13
C THR A 92 5.49 0.49 -21.29
N LYS A 93 5.43 -0.83 -21.00
CA LYS A 93 5.46 -1.87 -22.03
C LYS A 93 4.09 -2.17 -22.63
N PHE A 94 3.00 -1.99 -21.88
CA PHE A 94 1.65 -2.39 -22.32
C PHE A 94 0.72 -1.23 -22.63
N VAL A 95 1.04 0.00 -22.20
CA VAL A 95 0.12 1.14 -22.32
C VAL A 95 0.71 2.32 -23.09
N ASP A 96 1.61 3.07 -22.47
CA ASP A 96 2.28 4.26 -23.00
C ASP A 96 3.50 4.57 -22.10
N PRO A 97 4.71 4.78 -22.65
CA PRO A 97 5.89 5.13 -21.85
C PRO A 97 5.70 6.38 -20.96
N ALA A 98 4.90 7.36 -21.39
CA ALA A 98 4.57 8.53 -20.58
C ALA A 98 3.68 8.18 -19.38
N LEU A 99 2.77 7.22 -19.54
CA LEU A 99 1.95 6.76 -18.42
C LEU A 99 2.83 6.02 -17.40
N GLY A 100 3.76 5.20 -17.86
CA GLY A 100 4.74 4.56 -16.99
C GLY A 100 5.57 5.57 -16.20
N PHE A 101 6.11 6.60 -16.88
CA PHE A 101 6.80 7.70 -16.22
C PHE A 101 5.94 8.35 -15.11
N ALA A 102 4.71 8.76 -15.43
CA ALA A 102 3.83 9.43 -14.48
C ALA A 102 3.46 8.54 -13.29
N LEU A 103 3.13 7.26 -13.53
CA LEU A 103 2.78 6.30 -12.48
C LEU A 103 3.96 6.02 -11.55
N GLY A 104 5.18 5.87 -12.09
CA GLY A 104 6.36 5.64 -11.26
C GLY A 104 6.67 6.83 -10.35
N TRP A 105 6.64 8.05 -10.88
CA TRP A 105 6.87 9.26 -10.08
C TRP A 105 5.76 9.50 -9.06
N ASN A 106 4.49 9.29 -9.44
CA ASN A 106 3.35 9.36 -8.53
C ASN A 106 3.47 8.36 -7.38
N TYR A 107 3.88 7.13 -7.66
CA TYR A 107 4.00 6.10 -6.64
C TYR A 107 5.22 6.33 -5.73
N TRP A 108 6.36 6.77 -6.29
CA TRP A 108 7.51 7.20 -5.48
C TRP A 108 7.14 8.35 -4.57
N TYR A 109 6.44 9.37 -5.07
CA TYR A 109 5.95 10.49 -4.28
C TYR A 109 5.02 10.01 -3.16
N ASN A 110 4.01 9.19 -3.49
CA ASN A 110 3.03 8.64 -2.55
C ASN A 110 3.71 7.99 -1.34
N TRP A 111 4.61 7.04 -1.60
CA TRP A 111 5.25 6.30 -0.52
C TRP A 111 6.30 7.13 0.21
N SER A 112 6.99 8.06 -0.45
CA SER A 112 7.94 8.96 0.23
C SER A 112 7.24 9.87 1.25
N ILE A 113 6.08 10.41 0.90
CA ILE A 113 5.24 11.20 1.83
C ILE A 113 4.58 10.31 2.88
N THR A 114 4.14 9.10 2.52
CA THR A 114 3.58 8.14 3.48
C THR A 114 4.60 7.75 4.55
N VAL A 115 5.88 7.56 4.18
CA VAL A 115 6.94 7.34 5.19
C VAL A 115 6.97 8.49 6.19
N ALA A 116 6.92 9.75 5.74
CA ALA A 116 6.86 10.89 6.64
C ALA A 116 5.63 10.83 7.56
N ALA A 117 4.44 10.54 7.00
CA ALA A 117 3.20 10.42 7.77
C ALA A 117 3.29 9.34 8.86
N GLU A 118 3.89 8.20 8.54
CA GLU A 118 4.10 7.10 9.48
C GLU A 118 5.08 7.49 10.60
N MET A 119 6.15 8.25 10.31
CA MET A 119 7.05 8.71 11.37
C MET A 119 6.32 9.63 12.37
N VAL A 120 5.45 10.51 11.87
CA VAL A 120 4.61 11.37 12.71
C VAL A 120 3.58 10.56 13.49
N ALA A 121 2.95 9.55 12.88
CA ALA A 121 2.04 8.65 13.57
C ALA A 121 2.73 7.89 14.71
N GLY A 122 3.97 7.44 14.48
CA GLY A 122 4.80 6.80 15.50
C GLY A 122 5.07 7.74 16.66
N ALA A 123 5.42 9.00 16.38
CA ALA A 123 5.65 10.01 17.40
C ALA A 123 4.38 10.31 18.23
N LEU A 124 3.21 10.36 17.60
CA LEU A 124 1.91 10.50 18.28
C LEU A 124 1.64 9.32 19.24
N ILE A 125 1.97 8.10 18.85
CA ILE A 125 1.81 6.92 19.72
C ILE A 125 2.78 6.99 20.90
N MET A 126 4.01 7.44 20.68
CA MET A 126 5.01 7.56 21.75
C MET A 126 4.62 8.53 22.86
N LYS A 127 3.77 9.53 22.56
CA LYS A 127 3.19 10.42 23.58
C LYS A 127 2.40 9.69 24.66
N TYR A 128 1.93 8.46 24.40
CA TYR A 128 1.27 7.65 25.42
C TYR A 128 2.20 7.31 26.59
N TRP A 129 3.45 6.94 26.31
CA TRP A 129 4.45 6.63 27.36
C TRP A 129 5.28 7.85 27.75
N PHE A 130 5.55 8.74 26.79
CA PHE A 130 6.46 9.88 26.94
C PHE A 130 5.77 11.19 26.50
N PRO A 131 4.77 11.69 27.23
CA PRO A 131 3.96 12.84 26.81
C PRO A 131 4.78 14.13 26.67
N ASN A 132 5.80 14.30 27.52
CA ASN A 132 6.62 15.50 27.59
C ASN A 132 7.79 15.51 26.59
N THR A 133 8.09 14.39 25.95
CA THR A 133 9.18 14.31 24.97
C THR A 133 8.73 14.93 23.65
N PRO A 134 9.49 15.88 23.06
CA PRO A 134 9.16 16.45 21.76
C PRO A 134 9.00 15.39 20.66
N ALA A 135 7.93 15.49 19.87
CA ALA A 135 7.61 14.50 18.83
C ALA A 135 8.70 14.37 17.76
N ILE A 136 9.41 15.46 17.46
CA ILE A 136 10.52 15.48 16.51
C ILE A 136 11.63 14.47 16.86
N ILE A 137 11.88 14.22 18.16
CA ILE A 137 12.88 13.24 18.60
C ILE A 137 12.48 11.84 18.15
N TRP A 138 11.21 11.48 18.31
CA TRP A 138 10.66 10.21 17.87
C TRP A 138 10.64 10.11 16.34
N SER A 139 10.18 11.16 15.64
CA SER A 139 10.18 11.20 14.16
C SER A 139 11.59 10.96 13.58
N ILE A 140 12.61 11.65 14.10
CA ILE A 140 14.02 11.48 13.69
C ILE A 140 14.50 10.06 13.99
N SER A 141 14.25 9.56 15.21
CA SER A 141 14.71 8.24 15.64
C SER A 141 14.12 7.13 14.78
N PHE A 142 12.82 7.20 14.49
CA PHE A 142 12.16 6.22 13.64
C PHE A 142 12.62 6.33 12.19
N LEU A 143 12.79 7.54 11.64
CA LEU A 143 13.33 7.70 10.29
C LEU A 143 14.74 7.12 10.18
N ALA A 144 15.61 7.39 11.17
CA ALA A 144 16.95 6.83 11.23
C ALA A 144 16.94 5.30 11.30
N LEU A 145 16.04 4.71 12.11
CA LEU A 145 15.83 3.26 12.17
C LEU A 145 15.44 2.69 10.80
N ILE A 146 14.45 3.29 10.14
CA ILE A 146 13.96 2.82 8.84
C ILE A 146 15.03 2.94 7.75
N VAL A 147 15.77 4.05 7.72
CA VAL A 147 16.91 4.23 6.81
C VAL A 147 17.99 3.19 7.09
N GLY A 148 18.31 2.94 8.36
CA GLY A 148 19.25 1.91 8.79
C GLY A 148 18.87 0.52 8.27
N LEU A 149 17.60 0.11 8.47
CA LEU A 149 17.09 -1.17 7.97
C LEU A 149 17.20 -1.29 6.45
N ASN A 150 16.88 -0.21 5.72
CA ASN A 150 16.92 -0.19 4.26
C ASN A 150 18.32 -0.07 3.67
N LEU A 151 19.33 0.36 4.44
CA LEU A 151 20.74 0.36 4.05
C LEU A 151 21.38 -1.03 4.06
N LEU A 152 20.85 -1.96 4.86
CA LEU A 152 21.43 -3.29 5.06
C LEU A 152 21.29 -4.18 3.82
N SER A 153 20.08 -4.61 3.49
CA SER A 153 19.76 -5.41 2.29
C SER A 153 18.25 -5.61 2.17
N ALA A 154 17.78 -6.04 0.99
CA ALA A 154 16.39 -6.47 0.81
C ALA A 154 16.00 -7.66 1.69
N ARG A 155 16.96 -8.55 1.99
CA ARG A 155 16.74 -9.65 2.94
C ARG A 155 16.52 -9.14 4.35
N ALA A 156 17.30 -8.16 4.81
CA ALA A 156 17.10 -7.54 6.11
C ALA A 156 15.73 -6.87 6.21
N TYR A 157 15.31 -6.13 5.17
CA TYR A 157 13.95 -5.63 5.04
C TYR A 157 12.90 -6.75 5.18
N GLY A 158 13.06 -7.85 4.43
CA GLY A 158 12.14 -8.99 4.48
C GLY A 158 12.08 -9.69 5.85
N GLU A 159 13.20 -9.80 6.57
CA GLU A 159 13.23 -10.33 7.94
C GLU A 159 12.53 -9.39 8.92
N SER A 160 12.80 -8.08 8.88
CA SER A 160 12.11 -7.10 9.71
C SER A 160 10.60 -7.14 9.48
N GLU A 161 10.19 -7.20 8.22
CA GLU A 161 8.77 -7.26 7.87
C GLU A 161 8.12 -8.58 8.29
N PHE A 162 8.86 -9.70 8.24
CA PHE A 162 8.38 -10.98 8.78
C PHE A 162 8.00 -10.88 10.25
N TRP A 163 8.85 -10.25 11.07
CA TRP A 163 8.57 -10.06 12.50
C TRP A 163 7.47 -9.04 12.76
N PHE A 164 7.55 -7.86 12.14
CA PHE A 164 6.53 -6.82 12.36
C PHE A 164 5.14 -7.26 11.92
N ALA A 165 5.00 -7.84 10.72
CA ALA A 165 3.70 -8.34 10.28
C ALA A 165 3.23 -9.53 11.13
N GLY A 166 4.15 -10.33 11.70
CA GLY A 166 3.81 -11.44 12.58
C GLY A 166 3.08 -10.98 13.84
N ILE A 167 3.60 -9.92 14.48
CA ILE A 167 2.98 -9.29 15.66
C ILE A 167 1.56 -8.80 15.34
N LYS A 168 1.38 -8.14 14.18
CA LYS A 168 0.07 -7.63 13.74
C LYS A 168 -0.93 -8.76 13.53
N VAL A 169 -0.55 -9.78 12.74
CA VAL A 169 -1.42 -10.92 12.43
C VAL A 169 -1.82 -11.67 13.70
N PHE A 170 -0.86 -11.94 14.58
CA PHE A 170 -1.13 -12.58 15.87
C PHE A 170 -2.12 -11.77 16.71
N THR A 171 -1.91 -10.46 16.81
CA THR A 171 -2.79 -9.57 17.58
C THR A 171 -4.23 -9.59 17.04
N VAL A 172 -4.41 -9.55 15.72
CA VAL A 172 -5.76 -9.61 15.13
C VAL A 172 -6.41 -10.96 15.38
N ILE A 173 -5.69 -12.08 15.27
CA ILE A 173 -6.23 -13.41 15.58
C ILE A 173 -6.71 -13.48 17.03
N VAL A 174 -5.87 -13.05 17.98
CA VAL A 174 -6.24 -13.01 19.41
C VAL A 174 -7.45 -12.11 19.64
N PHE A 175 -7.48 -10.94 18.99
CA PHE A 175 -8.61 -10.02 19.06
C PHE A 175 -9.92 -10.66 18.57
N LEU A 176 -9.89 -11.36 17.44
CA LEU A 176 -11.08 -12.03 16.90
C LEU A 176 -11.58 -13.14 17.82
N ILE A 177 -10.68 -13.96 18.37
CA ILE A 177 -11.03 -15.04 19.30
C ILE A 177 -11.70 -14.46 20.55
N ILE A 178 -11.06 -13.48 21.20
CA ILE A 178 -11.58 -12.86 22.43
C ILE A 178 -12.88 -12.12 22.16
N GLY A 179 -12.94 -11.40 21.03
CA GLY A 179 -14.10 -10.63 20.64
C GLY A 179 -15.32 -11.51 20.35
N ILE A 180 -15.15 -12.57 19.57
CA ILE A 180 -16.22 -13.55 19.30
C ILE A 180 -16.69 -14.20 20.61
N ALA A 181 -15.77 -14.64 21.46
CA ALA A 181 -16.11 -15.20 22.76
C ALA A 181 -16.88 -14.21 23.66
N THR A 182 -16.56 -12.91 23.58
CA THR A 182 -17.27 -11.86 24.31
C THR A 182 -18.68 -11.61 23.74
N ILE A 183 -18.86 -11.68 22.42
CA ILE A 183 -20.18 -11.56 21.77
C ILE A 183 -21.13 -12.63 22.31
N PHE A 184 -20.63 -13.87 22.44
CA PHE A 184 -21.39 -15.01 22.99
C PHE A 184 -21.46 -15.05 24.53
N GLY A 185 -20.81 -14.12 25.23
CA GLY A 185 -20.90 -14.01 26.69
C GLY A 185 -20.03 -15.01 27.46
N ILE A 186 -19.03 -15.63 26.81
CA ILE A 186 -18.18 -16.68 27.42
C ILE A 186 -17.39 -16.15 28.62
N PHE A 187 -16.90 -14.90 28.57
CA PHE A 187 -16.07 -14.33 29.64
C PHE A 187 -16.87 -13.71 30.80
N ASN A 188 -18.02 -13.10 30.51
CA ASN A 188 -18.75 -12.27 31.49
C ASN A 188 -20.16 -12.81 31.82
N GLY A 189 -20.52 -14.01 31.36
CA GLY A 189 -21.81 -14.67 31.60
C GLY A 189 -23.03 -14.00 30.96
N LYS A 190 -22.87 -12.84 30.32
CA LYS A 190 -23.93 -12.12 29.60
C LYS A 190 -23.50 -11.90 28.14
N PRO A 191 -24.21 -12.47 27.16
CA PRO A 191 -23.90 -12.22 25.76
C PRO A 191 -24.14 -10.75 25.42
N VAL A 192 -23.15 -10.09 24.83
CA VAL A 192 -23.32 -8.75 24.27
C VAL A 192 -24.26 -8.82 23.06
N GLY A 193 -24.15 -9.90 22.27
CA GLY A 193 -24.94 -10.11 21.06
C GLY A 193 -24.64 -9.06 19.99
N LEU A 194 -25.62 -8.83 19.11
CA LEU A 194 -25.52 -7.87 18.00
C LEU A 194 -26.25 -6.55 18.27
N LYS A 195 -26.57 -6.24 19.54
CA LYS A 195 -27.37 -5.06 19.91
C LYS A 195 -26.80 -3.75 19.36
N ASN A 196 -25.47 -3.63 19.27
CA ASN A 196 -24.81 -2.42 18.80
C ASN A 196 -24.98 -2.18 17.28
N PHE A 197 -25.46 -3.18 16.53
CA PHE A 197 -25.86 -3.00 15.13
C PHE A 197 -27.21 -2.29 14.97
N THR A 198 -28.00 -2.15 16.03
CA THR A 198 -29.36 -1.57 15.98
C THR A 198 -29.53 -0.37 16.90
N VAL A 199 -28.46 0.08 17.58
CA VAL A 199 -28.51 1.25 18.47
C VAL A 199 -28.39 2.53 17.66
N GLY A 200 -29.28 3.51 17.94
CA GLY A 200 -29.24 4.82 17.29
C GLY A 200 -29.49 4.71 15.78
N GLU A 201 -28.63 5.33 14.97
CA GLU A 201 -28.71 5.24 13.50
C GLU A 201 -28.03 3.99 12.92
N ALA A 202 -27.49 3.11 13.77
CA ALA A 202 -26.93 1.85 13.31
C ALA A 202 -28.02 0.97 12.66
N PRO A 203 -27.69 0.19 11.61
CA PRO A 203 -26.34 -0.15 11.19
C PRO A 203 -25.72 0.81 10.14
N PHE A 204 -26.50 1.77 9.62
CA PHE A 204 -26.12 2.65 8.50
C PHE A 204 -26.22 4.13 8.87
N VAL A 205 -25.23 4.60 9.63
CA VAL A 205 -25.18 5.97 10.16
C VAL A 205 -24.91 6.96 9.03
N GLY A 206 -25.72 8.01 8.91
CA GLY A 206 -25.63 8.99 7.82
C GLY A 206 -25.83 8.43 6.40
N GLY A 207 -26.36 7.20 6.28
CA GLY A 207 -26.76 6.57 5.01
C GLY A 207 -25.64 6.40 3.98
N PHE A 208 -26.02 6.37 2.69
CA PHE A 208 -25.09 6.09 1.59
C PHE A 208 -23.95 7.12 1.50
N LYS A 209 -24.22 8.39 1.83
CA LYS A 209 -23.20 9.45 1.82
C LYS A 209 -22.07 9.16 2.79
N SER A 210 -22.37 8.73 4.02
CA SER A 210 -21.35 8.36 5.00
C SER A 210 -20.60 7.09 4.61
N ILE A 211 -21.30 6.08 4.06
CA ILE A 211 -20.66 4.87 3.52
C ILE A 211 -19.64 5.24 2.44
N PHE A 212 -20.02 6.16 1.55
CA PHE A 212 -19.15 6.64 0.49
C PHE A 212 -17.92 7.39 1.02
N MET A 213 -18.09 8.26 2.02
CA MET A 213 -16.96 8.99 2.63
C MET A 213 -15.91 8.06 3.24
N VAL A 214 -16.33 6.93 3.81
CA VAL A 214 -15.39 5.98 4.41
C VAL A 214 -14.70 5.06 3.39
N PHE A 215 -15.05 5.10 2.10
CA PHE A 215 -14.33 4.37 1.04
C PHE A 215 -12.87 4.83 0.94
N LEU A 216 -12.60 6.12 1.17
CA LEU A 216 -11.24 6.66 1.17
C LEU A 216 -10.41 6.04 2.30
N ILE A 217 -10.97 6.00 3.52
CA ILE A 217 -10.33 5.41 4.70
C ILE A 217 -10.11 3.91 4.48
N ALA A 218 -11.10 3.22 3.91
CA ALA A 218 -10.98 1.81 3.57
C ALA A 218 -9.87 1.57 2.54
N GLY A 219 -9.83 2.33 1.44
CA GLY A 219 -8.79 2.16 0.43
C GLY A 219 -7.39 2.50 0.94
N PHE A 220 -7.25 3.55 1.76
CA PHE A 220 -5.99 3.83 2.47
C PHE A 220 -5.56 2.65 3.34
N SER A 221 -6.49 1.98 4.01
CA SER A 221 -6.18 0.82 4.85
C SER A 221 -5.67 -0.38 4.03
N PHE A 222 -6.12 -0.54 2.79
CA PHE A 222 -5.66 -1.61 1.89
C PHE A 222 -4.41 -1.24 1.05
N GLN A 223 -3.96 0.01 1.09
CA GLN A 223 -2.71 0.42 0.44
C GLN A 223 -1.53 -0.35 1.01
N GLY A 224 -0.65 -0.79 0.12
CA GLY A 224 0.51 -1.60 0.46
C GLY A 224 0.35 -3.07 0.13
N THR A 225 -0.86 -3.52 -0.22
CA THR A 225 -1.06 -4.84 -0.83
C THR A 225 -0.29 -4.99 -2.14
N GLU A 226 -0.15 -3.90 -2.91
CA GLU A 226 0.56 -3.86 -4.19
C GLU A 226 2.09 -4.00 -4.08
N LEU A 227 2.67 -3.88 -2.88
CA LEU A 227 4.12 -4.02 -2.67
C LEU A 227 4.64 -5.39 -3.10
N VAL A 228 3.77 -6.40 -3.10
CA VAL A 228 4.09 -7.75 -3.62
C VAL A 228 4.59 -7.68 -5.07
N GLY A 229 4.02 -6.78 -5.89
CA GLY A 229 4.46 -6.59 -7.27
C GLY A 229 5.88 -6.04 -7.36
N ILE A 230 6.25 -5.08 -6.50
CA ILE A 230 7.61 -4.52 -6.46
C ILE A 230 8.60 -5.53 -5.90
N ALA A 231 8.20 -6.25 -4.86
CA ALA A 231 8.99 -7.31 -4.24
C ALA A 231 9.18 -8.52 -5.18
N ALA A 232 8.36 -8.68 -6.22
CA ALA A 232 8.50 -9.73 -7.21
C ALA A 232 9.86 -9.69 -7.92
N GLY A 233 10.39 -8.50 -8.22
CA GLY A 233 11.70 -8.33 -8.87
C GLY A 233 12.89 -8.86 -8.03
N GLU A 234 12.74 -8.91 -6.70
CA GLU A 234 13.76 -9.38 -5.75
C GLU A 234 13.41 -10.75 -5.14
N SER A 235 12.39 -11.45 -5.66
CA SER A 235 12.02 -12.80 -5.21
C SER A 235 12.94 -13.87 -5.80
N GLU A 236 13.30 -14.88 -4.99
CA GLU A 236 14.07 -16.05 -5.44
C GLU A 236 13.29 -16.91 -6.46
N ASN A 237 11.96 -17.01 -6.31
CA ASN A 237 11.10 -17.79 -7.20
C ASN A 237 9.75 -17.08 -7.40
N PRO A 238 9.69 -16.02 -8.22
CA PRO A 238 8.49 -15.22 -8.40
C PRO A 238 7.33 -16.05 -8.98
N GLU A 239 7.63 -17.01 -9.87
CA GLU A 239 6.62 -17.88 -10.50
C GLU A 239 5.78 -18.69 -9.51
N LYS A 240 6.37 -19.06 -8.37
CA LYS A 240 5.67 -19.82 -7.31
C LYS A 240 5.26 -18.94 -6.14
N ASN A 241 6.08 -17.97 -5.76
CA ASN A 241 5.90 -17.21 -4.54
C ASN A 241 4.84 -16.12 -4.68
N ILE A 242 4.78 -15.44 -5.84
CA ILE A 242 3.80 -14.39 -6.09
C ILE A 242 2.37 -14.95 -6.09
N PRO A 243 2.05 -16.03 -6.83
CA PRO A 243 0.71 -16.63 -6.80
C PRO A 243 0.26 -17.03 -5.40
N ARG A 244 1.15 -17.58 -4.57
CA ARG A 244 0.85 -17.93 -3.17
C ARG A 244 0.49 -16.70 -2.35
N ALA A 245 1.26 -15.62 -2.47
CA ALA A 245 0.98 -14.38 -1.77
C ALA A 245 -0.37 -13.79 -2.21
N ILE A 246 -0.64 -13.72 -3.52
CA ILE A 246 -1.88 -13.16 -4.08
C ILE A 246 -3.12 -13.99 -3.67
N ASN A 247 -3.06 -15.31 -3.74
CA ASN A 247 -4.20 -16.18 -3.41
C ASN A 247 -4.66 -16.04 -1.95
N THR A 248 -3.77 -15.64 -1.05
CA THR A 248 -4.14 -15.44 0.35
C THR A 248 -4.86 -14.11 0.61
N ILE A 249 -4.84 -13.15 -0.33
CA ILE A 249 -5.43 -11.80 -0.15
C ILE A 249 -6.93 -11.86 0.13
N PHE A 250 -7.66 -12.77 -0.54
CA PHE A 250 -9.08 -12.97 -0.30
C PHE A 250 -9.39 -13.28 1.18
N TRP A 251 -8.70 -14.28 1.74
CA TRP A 251 -8.87 -14.67 3.14
C TRP A 251 -8.47 -13.58 4.11
N ARG A 252 -7.48 -12.75 3.75
CA ARG A 252 -7.01 -11.63 4.56
C ARG A 252 -8.03 -10.49 4.62
N ILE A 253 -8.70 -10.18 3.51
CA ILE A 253 -9.80 -9.20 3.46
C ILE A 253 -10.92 -9.64 4.41
N ILE A 254 -11.32 -10.92 4.34
CA ILE A 254 -12.37 -11.46 5.20
C ILE A 254 -11.93 -11.45 6.66
N LEU A 255 -10.79 -12.04 6.98
CA LEU A 255 -10.35 -12.24 8.37
C LEU A 255 -10.02 -10.90 9.04
N PHE A 256 -9.13 -10.11 8.43
CA PHE A 256 -8.60 -8.92 9.09
C PHE A 256 -9.58 -7.75 9.02
N TYR A 257 -10.27 -7.53 7.91
CA TYR A 257 -11.15 -6.37 7.79
C TYR A 257 -12.59 -6.69 8.17
N VAL A 258 -13.24 -7.58 7.43
CA VAL A 258 -14.66 -7.90 7.67
C VAL A 258 -14.86 -8.46 9.09
N GLY A 259 -14.02 -9.41 9.51
CA GLY A 259 -14.06 -10.00 10.83
C GLY A 259 -13.84 -8.97 11.95
N THR A 260 -12.82 -8.13 11.84
CA THR A 260 -12.53 -7.12 12.87
C THR A 260 -13.64 -6.06 12.94
N ILE A 261 -14.13 -5.56 11.81
CA ILE A 261 -15.23 -4.59 11.77
C ILE A 261 -16.48 -5.20 12.41
N PHE A 262 -16.81 -6.44 12.07
CA PHE A 262 -17.94 -7.15 12.65
C PHE A 262 -17.82 -7.26 14.17
N VAL A 263 -16.67 -7.72 14.67
CA VAL A 263 -16.41 -7.86 16.11
C VAL A 263 -16.48 -6.51 16.83
N VAL A 264 -15.82 -5.48 16.30
CA VAL A 264 -15.88 -4.13 16.88
C VAL A 264 -17.31 -3.61 16.87
N GLY A 265 -18.02 -3.73 15.74
CA GLY A 265 -19.38 -3.26 15.58
C GLY A 265 -20.39 -3.98 16.49
N ALA A 266 -20.14 -5.25 16.80
CA ALA A 266 -20.95 -6.01 17.76
C ALA A 266 -20.67 -5.57 19.20
N LEU A 267 -19.41 -5.28 19.55
CA LEU A 267 -18.99 -5.04 20.93
C LEU A 267 -19.06 -3.58 21.37
N ILE A 268 -18.88 -2.63 20.45
CA ILE A 268 -18.75 -1.20 20.76
C ILE A 268 -19.84 -0.42 20.03
N PRO A 269 -20.69 0.35 20.73
CA PRO A 269 -21.62 1.27 20.09
C PRO A 269 -20.86 2.25 19.19
N TYR A 270 -21.40 2.55 18.01
CA TYR A 270 -20.68 3.41 17.06
C TYR A 270 -20.38 4.81 17.60
N MET A 271 -21.18 5.33 18.56
CA MET A 271 -20.93 6.61 19.23
C MET A 271 -19.63 6.62 20.05
N ASP A 272 -19.26 5.46 20.60
CA ASP A 272 -18.07 5.24 21.40
C ASP A 272 -16.88 4.77 20.57
N ALA A 273 -17.12 4.34 19.33
CA ALA A 273 -16.06 4.11 18.36
C ALA A 273 -15.40 5.47 18.06
N GLY A 274 -14.10 5.60 18.28
CA GLY A 274 -13.42 6.87 18.13
C GLY A 274 -11.94 6.71 17.85
N VAL A 275 -11.29 7.82 17.50
CA VAL A 275 -9.85 7.84 17.15
C VAL A 275 -8.96 7.94 18.39
N LYS A 276 -9.48 8.52 19.49
CA LYS A 276 -8.72 8.72 20.73
C LYS A 276 -8.30 7.41 21.41
N THR A 277 -9.04 6.33 21.19
CA THR A 277 -8.70 5.01 21.75
C THR A 277 -9.04 3.96 20.71
N SER A 278 -8.05 3.15 20.33
CA SER A 278 -8.26 2.06 19.38
C SER A 278 -9.39 1.15 19.86
N PRO A 279 -10.32 0.73 18.98
CA PRO A 279 -11.36 -0.24 19.32
C PRO A 279 -10.78 -1.54 19.89
N PHE A 280 -9.60 -1.96 19.42
CA PHE A 280 -8.87 -3.10 19.96
C PHE A 280 -8.55 -2.92 21.44
N THR A 281 -8.03 -1.75 21.82
CA THR A 281 -7.73 -1.39 23.21
C THR A 281 -8.99 -1.49 24.07
N LEU A 282 -10.11 -0.98 23.56
CA LEU A 282 -11.36 -0.95 24.31
C LEU A 282 -11.92 -2.37 24.54
N VAL A 283 -11.87 -3.24 23.52
CA VAL A 283 -12.28 -4.65 23.68
C VAL A 283 -11.38 -5.38 24.67
N PHE A 284 -10.05 -5.26 24.56
CA PHE A 284 -9.13 -5.90 25.48
C PHE A 284 -9.27 -5.39 26.93
N LYS A 285 -9.52 -4.09 27.11
CA LYS A 285 -9.83 -3.52 28.42
C LYS A 285 -11.13 -4.10 29.00
N ARG A 286 -12.17 -4.25 28.17
CA ARG A 286 -13.45 -4.86 28.58
C ARG A 286 -13.35 -6.36 28.86
N ALA A 287 -12.39 -7.05 28.25
CA ALA A 287 -12.06 -8.43 28.51
C ALA A 287 -11.18 -8.63 29.77
N GLY A 288 -10.83 -7.56 30.49
CA GLY A 288 -10.05 -7.64 31.73
C GLY A 288 -8.54 -7.79 31.53
N ILE A 289 -8.02 -7.58 30.31
CA ILE A 289 -6.57 -7.68 30.05
C ILE A 289 -5.86 -6.48 30.69
N ALA A 290 -5.05 -6.77 31.71
CA ALA A 290 -4.18 -5.77 32.34
C ALA A 290 -3.21 -5.17 31.31
N GLY A 291 -3.06 -3.84 31.31
CA GLY A 291 -2.14 -3.16 30.39
C GLY A 291 -2.58 -3.16 28.92
N ALA A 292 -3.85 -3.48 28.60
CA ALA A 292 -4.39 -3.51 27.23
C ALA A 292 -4.04 -2.28 26.38
N ALA A 293 -4.08 -1.08 26.98
CA ALA A 293 -3.73 0.16 26.29
C ALA A 293 -2.25 0.22 25.91
N SER A 294 -1.35 -0.14 26.83
CA SER A 294 0.08 -0.19 26.54
C SER A 294 0.41 -1.27 25.51
N LEU A 295 -0.18 -2.46 25.64
CA LEU A 295 0.00 -3.55 24.68
C LEU A 295 -0.44 -3.12 23.28
N MET A 296 -1.63 -2.54 23.15
CA MET A 296 -2.12 -2.13 21.84
C MET A 296 -1.34 -0.98 21.25
N ASN A 297 -0.92 0.02 22.04
CA ASN A 297 -0.05 1.07 21.53
C ASN A 297 1.28 0.50 21.02
N ALA A 298 1.84 -0.53 21.68
CA ALA A 298 3.05 -1.19 21.20
C ALA A 298 2.80 -1.92 19.87
N VAL A 299 1.68 -2.64 19.73
CA VAL A 299 1.32 -3.29 18.46
C VAL A 299 1.12 -2.26 17.35
N ILE A 300 0.41 -1.16 17.61
CA ILE A 300 0.19 -0.10 16.64
C ILE A 300 1.52 0.52 16.23
N LEU A 301 2.45 0.74 17.16
CA LEU A 301 3.79 1.24 16.84
C LEU A 301 4.55 0.29 15.90
N THR A 302 4.49 -1.03 16.13
CA THR A 302 5.09 -2.00 15.18
C THR A 302 4.41 -1.95 13.81
N SER A 303 3.11 -1.66 13.76
CA SER A 303 2.37 -1.50 12.51
C SER A 303 2.83 -0.27 11.72
N VAL A 304 2.96 0.87 12.40
CA VAL A 304 3.48 2.14 11.85
C VAL A 304 4.89 1.95 11.29
N LEU A 305 5.81 1.38 12.09
CA LEU A 305 7.20 1.19 11.68
C LEU A 305 7.30 0.24 10.48
N SER A 306 6.48 -0.79 10.42
CA SER A 306 6.40 -1.70 9.27
C SER A 306 5.86 -1.02 8.02
N ALA A 307 4.82 -0.19 8.12
CA ALA A 307 4.31 0.60 7.00
C ALA A 307 5.38 1.58 6.47
N GLY A 308 6.06 2.30 7.36
CA GLY A 308 7.19 3.17 7.01
C GLY A 308 8.36 2.42 6.37
N ASN A 309 8.72 1.25 6.90
CA ASN A 309 9.77 0.40 6.34
C ASN A 309 9.44 -0.06 4.91
N SER A 310 8.21 -0.51 4.71
CA SER A 310 7.66 -0.95 3.43
C SER A 310 7.57 0.19 2.43
N GLY A 311 7.13 1.38 2.85
CA GLY A 311 7.14 2.57 2.01
C GLY A 311 8.53 2.97 1.56
N MET A 312 9.52 2.95 2.47
CA MET A 312 10.91 3.24 2.13
C MET A 312 11.47 2.22 1.12
N TYR A 313 11.20 0.92 1.33
CA TYR A 313 11.57 -0.12 0.37
C TYR A 313 10.92 0.14 -1.00
N ALA A 314 9.61 0.37 -1.04
CA ALA A 314 8.86 0.58 -2.27
C ALA A 314 9.34 1.81 -3.06
N SER A 315 9.49 2.96 -2.40
CA SER A 315 9.98 4.20 -3.01
C SER A 315 11.37 4.04 -3.61
N THR A 316 12.30 3.42 -2.87
CA THR A 316 13.69 3.28 -3.34
C THR A 316 13.81 2.40 -4.57
N ARG A 317 13.00 1.33 -4.65
CA ARG A 317 12.98 0.42 -5.81
C ARG A 317 12.29 1.05 -7.01
N MET A 318 11.20 1.78 -6.77
CA MET A 318 10.50 2.50 -7.84
C MET A 318 11.40 3.55 -8.49
N LEU A 319 12.10 4.35 -7.68
CA LEU A 319 13.01 5.38 -8.17
C LEU A 319 14.24 4.79 -8.88
N TYR A 320 14.76 3.67 -8.36
CA TYR A 320 15.79 2.88 -9.05
C TYR A 320 15.31 2.39 -10.42
N SER A 321 14.07 1.86 -10.52
CA SER A 321 13.49 1.39 -11.78
C SER A 321 13.36 2.53 -12.79
N LEU A 322 12.81 3.67 -12.37
CA LEU A 322 12.72 4.87 -13.20
C LEU A 322 14.10 5.28 -13.75
N ALA A 323 15.12 5.28 -12.90
CA ALA A 323 16.47 5.65 -13.30
C ALA A 323 17.07 4.64 -14.31
N LYS A 324 16.86 3.33 -14.08
CA LYS A 324 17.27 2.27 -15.01
C LYS A 324 16.56 2.41 -16.37
N GLY A 325 15.29 2.80 -16.36
CA GLY A 325 14.48 3.09 -17.54
C GLY A 325 14.75 4.47 -18.18
N LYS A 326 15.81 5.20 -17.79
CA LYS A 326 16.15 6.55 -18.27
C LYS A 326 15.03 7.60 -18.05
N LYS A 327 14.19 7.38 -17.05
CA LYS A 327 13.08 8.25 -16.62
C LYS A 327 13.41 9.05 -15.35
N ALA A 328 14.56 8.77 -14.75
CA ALA A 328 15.15 9.56 -13.68
C ALA A 328 16.68 9.65 -13.89
N PRO A 329 17.38 10.58 -13.23
CA PRO A 329 18.83 10.71 -13.36
C PRO A 329 19.59 9.39 -13.14
N ALA A 330 20.54 9.09 -14.02
CA ALA A 330 21.24 7.80 -14.03
C ALA A 330 22.00 7.46 -12.74
N TRP A 331 22.37 8.45 -11.93
CA TRP A 331 23.03 8.22 -10.65
C TRP A 331 22.12 7.53 -9.63
N LEU A 332 20.80 7.63 -9.75
CA LEU A 332 19.81 6.95 -8.91
C LEU A 332 19.74 5.44 -9.18
N ALA A 333 20.19 5.00 -10.37
CA ALA A 333 20.28 3.58 -10.75
C ALA A 333 21.53 2.88 -10.18
N LYS A 334 22.41 3.58 -9.44
CA LYS A 334 23.59 2.96 -8.82
C LYS A 334 23.19 2.21 -7.55
N VAL A 335 23.66 0.97 -7.42
CA VAL A 335 23.49 0.17 -6.20
C VAL A 335 24.84 -0.18 -5.58
N ASN A 336 24.85 -0.39 -4.27
CA ASN A 336 26.05 -0.82 -3.54
C ASN A 336 26.28 -2.34 -3.68
N SER A 337 27.37 -2.85 -3.07
CA SER A 337 27.72 -4.29 -3.07
C SER A 337 26.65 -5.20 -2.45
N ARG A 338 25.75 -4.64 -1.63
CA ARG A 338 24.63 -5.34 -0.99
C ARG A 338 23.36 -5.33 -1.85
N GLY A 339 23.38 -4.69 -3.03
CA GLY A 339 22.25 -4.58 -3.93
C GLY A 339 21.22 -3.52 -3.50
N VAL A 340 21.64 -2.51 -2.73
CA VAL A 340 20.76 -1.43 -2.25
C VAL A 340 20.98 -0.16 -3.08
N PRO A 341 19.92 0.48 -3.63
CA PRO A 341 20.01 1.73 -4.37
C PRO A 341 20.16 2.93 -3.40
N VAL A 342 21.35 3.11 -2.82
CA VAL A 342 21.62 4.10 -1.76
C VAL A 342 21.26 5.53 -2.17
N ASN A 343 21.52 5.90 -3.42
CA ASN A 343 21.20 7.23 -3.94
C ASN A 343 19.69 7.49 -3.96
N SER A 344 18.90 6.48 -4.35
CA SER A 344 17.44 6.54 -4.30
C SER A 344 16.93 6.57 -2.86
N LEU A 345 17.60 5.86 -1.94
CA LEU A 345 17.32 5.91 -0.51
C LEU A 345 17.53 7.32 0.06
N ILE A 346 18.68 7.95 -0.21
CA ILE A 346 18.97 9.31 0.27
C ILE A 346 17.91 10.30 -0.23
N LEU A 347 17.57 10.28 -1.52
CA LEU A 347 16.56 11.20 -2.06
C LEU A 347 15.18 10.96 -1.43
N THR A 348 14.81 9.71 -1.22
CA THR A 348 13.56 9.34 -0.54
C THR A 348 13.56 9.81 0.91
N THR A 349 14.69 9.67 1.62
CA THR A 349 14.85 10.16 2.99
C THR A 349 14.70 11.68 3.07
N ILE A 350 15.24 12.44 2.12
CA ILE A 350 15.10 13.91 2.08
C ILE A 350 13.61 14.31 2.02
N VAL A 351 12.82 13.63 1.20
CA VAL A 351 11.37 13.86 1.13
C VAL A 351 10.67 13.40 2.42
N ALA A 352 11.05 12.24 2.95
CA ALA A 352 10.49 11.71 4.19
C ALA A 352 10.80 12.58 5.42
N SER A 353 11.88 13.38 5.38
CA SER A 353 12.21 14.38 6.41
C SER A 353 11.14 15.49 6.56
N ALA A 354 10.12 15.54 5.69
CA ALA A 354 8.93 16.34 5.92
C ALA A 354 8.25 16.05 7.27
N CYS A 355 8.48 14.87 7.87
CA CYS A 355 8.05 14.57 9.25
C CYS A 355 8.65 15.53 10.30
N PHE A 356 9.75 16.22 10.02
CA PHE A 356 10.38 17.18 10.94
C PHE A 356 9.57 18.47 11.11
N LEU A 357 8.55 18.70 10.27
CA LEU A 357 7.57 19.77 10.45
C LEU A 357 6.85 19.68 11.82
N THR A 358 6.88 18.52 12.50
CA THR A 358 6.41 18.39 13.88
C THR A 358 7.20 19.21 14.90
N GLY A 359 8.38 19.74 14.52
CA GLY A 359 9.12 20.71 15.34
C GLY A 359 8.57 22.13 15.25
N LEU A 360 7.74 22.43 14.23
CA LEU A 360 7.21 23.76 13.95
C LEU A 360 5.69 23.84 14.11
N TYR A 361 4.99 22.73 13.86
CA TYR A 361 3.53 22.64 13.90
C TYR A 361 3.08 21.46 14.76
N ALA A 362 1.82 21.51 15.21
CA ALA A 362 1.21 20.41 15.97
C ALA A 362 1.24 19.09 15.18
N GLU A 363 1.50 17.97 15.86
CA GLU A 363 1.74 16.69 15.22
C GLU A 363 0.52 16.16 14.47
N SER A 364 -0.66 16.36 15.04
CA SER A 364 -1.94 16.00 14.41
C SER A 364 -2.17 16.76 13.12
N THR A 365 -1.80 18.04 13.07
CA THR A 365 -1.90 18.88 11.87
C THR A 365 -0.96 18.38 10.77
N VAL A 366 0.31 18.16 11.11
CA VAL A 366 1.32 17.64 10.16
C VAL A 366 0.91 16.26 9.63
N TYR A 367 0.42 15.38 10.52
CA TYR A 367 -0.09 14.07 10.13
C TYR A 367 -1.22 14.18 9.09
N VAL A 368 -2.23 15.02 9.35
CA VAL A 368 -3.36 15.21 8.43
C VAL A 368 -2.88 15.76 7.08
N TRP A 369 -1.97 16.73 7.06
CA TRP A 369 -1.41 17.26 5.81
C TRP A 369 -0.69 16.19 4.99
N LEU A 370 0.16 15.37 5.62
CA LEU A 370 0.92 14.33 4.94
C LEU A 370 0.01 13.19 4.43
N VAL A 371 -0.99 12.78 5.22
CA VAL A 371 -1.97 11.76 4.79
C VAL A 371 -2.83 12.26 3.62
N ALA A 372 -3.26 13.53 3.66
CA ALA A 372 -4.01 14.12 2.54
C ALA A 372 -3.16 14.16 1.26
N ALA A 373 -1.88 14.52 1.38
CA ALA A 373 -0.95 14.57 0.25
C ALA A 373 -0.68 13.19 -0.37
N SER A 374 -0.69 12.10 0.42
CA SER A 374 -0.44 10.75 -0.09
C SER A 374 -1.70 10.02 -0.58
N GLY A 375 -2.83 10.16 0.12
CA GLY A 375 -4.00 9.28 -0.04
C GLY A 375 -4.50 9.07 -1.48
N LEU A 376 -4.62 10.15 -2.26
CA LEU A 376 -5.09 10.10 -3.65
C LEU A 376 -4.11 9.41 -4.59
N ALA A 377 -2.80 9.59 -4.37
CA ALA A 377 -1.77 9.08 -5.26
C ALA A 377 -1.77 7.53 -5.29
N GLY A 378 -2.15 6.88 -4.18
CA GLY A 378 -2.35 5.43 -4.13
C GLY A 378 -3.43 4.92 -5.10
N PHE A 379 -4.60 5.57 -5.12
CA PHE A 379 -5.68 5.18 -6.04
C PHE A 379 -5.32 5.40 -7.51
N VAL A 380 -4.55 6.45 -7.81
CA VAL A 380 -4.02 6.68 -9.18
C VAL A 380 -3.09 5.53 -9.59
N ALA A 381 -2.25 5.03 -8.68
CA ALA A 381 -1.40 3.87 -8.94
C ALA A 381 -2.22 2.60 -9.19
N TRP A 382 -3.28 2.37 -8.40
CA TRP A 382 -4.19 1.25 -8.57
C TRP A 382 -4.97 1.30 -9.89
N LEU A 383 -5.44 2.49 -10.28
CA LEU A 383 -6.04 2.72 -11.59
C LEU A 383 -5.04 2.36 -12.70
N GLY A 384 -3.77 2.72 -12.54
CA GLY A 384 -2.68 2.31 -13.42
C GLY A 384 -2.52 0.79 -13.52
N ILE A 385 -2.47 0.07 -12.39
CA ILE A 385 -2.36 -1.39 -12.34
C ILE A 385 -3.50 -2.06 -13.11
N ALA A 386 -4.75 -1.66 -12.84
CA ALA A 386 -5.92 -2.24 -13.48
C ALA A 386 -5.95 -1.98 -15.00
N LEU A 387 -5.55 -0.77 -15.43
CA LEU A 387 -5.40 -0.42 -16.84
C LEU A 387 -4.31 -1.24 -17.53
N CYS A 388 -3.17 -1.42 -16.87
CA CYS A 388 -2.06 -2.23 -17.38
C CYS A 388 -2.49 -3.68 -17.60
N HIS A 389 -3.20 -4.28 -16.64
CA HIS A 389 -3.67 -5.66 -16.77
C HIS A 389 -4.71 -5.82 -17.88
N TYR A 390 -5.64 -4.86 -17.98
CA TYR A 390 -6.61 -4.84 -19.08
C TYR A 390 -5.92 -4.85 -20.44
N ARG A 391 -4.91 -3.98 -20.61
CA ARG A 391 -4.14 -3.83 -21.85
C ARG A 391 -3.25 -5.04 -22.13
N PHE A 392 -2.58 -5.57 -21.10
CA PHE A 392 -1.78 -6.79 -21.18
C PHE A 392 -2.60 -7.97 -21.72
N ARG A 393 -3.74 -8.28 -21.09
CA ARG A 393 -4.60 -9.40 -21.51
C ARG A 393 -5.21 -9.18 -22.90
N LYS A 394 -5.61 -7.95 -23.23
CA LYS A 394 -6.12 -7.62 -24.57
C LYS A 394 -5.05 -7.86 -25.64
N ALA A 395 -3.83 -7.36 -25.43
CA ALA A 395 -2.69 -7.58 -26.33
C ALA A 395 -2.35 -9.07 -26.48
N TYR A 396 -2.28 -9.80 -25.36
CA TYR A 396 -2.00 -11.24 -25.35
C TYR A 396 -3.04 -12.04 -26.16
N THR A 397 -4.32 -11.65 -26.04
CA THR A 397 -5.43 -12.28 -26.77
C THR A 397 -5.38 -11.98 -28.27
N VAL A 398 -5.20 -10.71 -28.64
CA VAL A 398 -5.17 -10.26 -30.05
C VAL A 398 -4.01 -10.91 -30.80
N GLN A 399 -2.86 -11.05 -30.16
CA GLN A 399 -1.69 -11.73 -30.73
C GLN A 399 -1.77 -13.27 -30.68
N LYS A 400 -2.92 -13.85 -30.27
CA LYS A 400 -3.15 -15.31 -30.18
C LYS A 400 -2.07 -16.05 -29.39
N ARG A 401 -1.55 -15.43 -28.33
CA ARG A 401 -0.52 -16.03 -27.48
C ARG A 401 -1.10 -17.16 -26.62
N ASP A 402 -0.27 -18.15 -26.30
CA ASP A 402 -0.71 -19.32 -25.53
C ASP A 402 -0.89 -18.98 -24.05
N PHE A 403 -2.14 -18.91 -23.60
CA PHE A 403 -2.46 -18.70 -22.20
C PHE A 403 -1.88 -19.79 -21.29
N GLY A 404 -1.58 -20.99 -21.77
CA GLY A 404 -0.90 -22.05 -21.03
C GLY A 404 0.47 -21.63 -20.46
N LYS A 405 1.15 -20.66 -21.10
CA LYS A 405 2.42 -20.11 -20.61
C LYS A 405 2.28 -19.22 -19.38
N LEU A 406 1.09 -18.69 -19.11
CA LEU A 406 0.83 -17.83 -17.95
C LEU A 406 0.78 -18.68 -16.67
N LYS A 407 1.80 -18.51 -15.83
CA LYS A 407 1.96 -19.23 -14.55
C LYS A 407 0.88 -18.90 -13.53
N TYR A 408 0.31 -17.71 -13.63
CA TYR A 408 -0.86 -17.28 -12.88
C TYR A 408 -1.84 -16.61 -13.83
N LYS A 409 -3.13 -16.89 -13.67
CA LYS A 409 -4.20 -16.33 -14.50
C LYS A 409 -5.21 -15.65 -13.59
N ALA A 410 -5.41 -14.35 -13.77
CA ALA A 410 -6.49 -13.67 -13.09
C ALA A 410 -7.83 -14.24 -13.60
N LYS A 411 -8.71 -14.56 -12.66
CA LYS A 411 -10.07 -15.01 -12.99
C LYS A 411 -10.92 -13.80 -13.39
N LEU A 412 -12.01 -14.06 -14.10
CA LEU A 412 -13.02 -13.04 -14.45
C LEU A 412 -12.49 -11.89 -15.34
N PHE A 413 -11.51 -12.14 -16.21
CA PHE A 413 -11.17 -11.18 -17.26
C PHE A 413 -12.28 -11.12 -18.34
N PRO A 414 -12.73 -9.93 -18.80
CA PRO A 414 -12.26 -8.58 -18.46
C PRO A 414 -12.98 -7.92 -17.27
N LEU A 415 -14.01 -8.55 -16.70
CA LEU A 415 -14.84 -7.99 -15.64
C LEU A 415 -14.03 -7.51 -14.42
N GLY A 416 -13.06 -8.30 -13.94
CA GLY A 416 -12.24 -7.98 -12.77
C GLY A 416 -11.52 -6.62 -12.86
N PRO A 417 -10.62 -6.40 -13.85
CA PRO A 417 -9.95 -5.11 -14.01
C PRO A 417 -10.91 -3.97 -14.33
N VAL A 418 -12.04 -4.21 -15.01
CA VAL A 418 -13.06 -3.18 -15.26
C VAL A 418 -13.72 -2.73 -13.95
N ILE A 419 -14.12 -3.66 -13.07
CA ILE A 419 -14.65 -3.33 -11.74
C ILE A 419 -13.62 -2.51 -10.95
N ALA A 420 -12.36 -2.95 -10.95
CA ALA A 420 -11.30 -2.25 -10.24
C ALA A 420 -11.10 -0.81 -10.76
N LEU A 421 -11.08 -0.63 -12.09
CA LEU A 421 -11.00 0.69 -12.73
C LEU A 421 -12.18 1.59 -12.35
N THR A 422 -13.41 1.09 -12.49
CA THR A 422 -14.62 1.86 -12.20
C THR A 422 -14.66 2.30 -10.73
N LEU A 423 -14.36 1.40 -9.80
CA LEU A 423 -14.34 1.75 -8.37
C LEU A 423 -13.21 2.73 -8.03
N CYS A 424 -12.02 2.59 -8.63
CA CYS A 424 -10.95 3.59 -8.46
C CYS A 424 -11.38 4.97 -8.96
N ILE A 425 -11.99 5.07 -10.14
CA ILE A 425 -12.49 6.34 -10.70
C ILE A 425 -13.56 6.94 -9.77
N ILE A 426 -14.50 6.12 -9.30
CA ILE A 426 -15.55 6.56 -8.37
C ILE A 426 -14.94 7.14 -7.09
N VAL A 427 -13.96 6.47 -6.49
CA VAL A 427 -13.31 6.97 -5.25
C VAL A 427 -12.51 8.24 -5.52
N ILE A 428 -11.72 8.27 -6.60
CA ILE A 428 -10.93 9.44 -7.00
C ILE A 428 -11.84 10.64 -7.20
N LEU A 429 -12.90 10.51 -7.99
CA LEU A 429 -13.82 11.62 -8.27
C LEU A 429 -14.67 11.97 -7.06
N GLY A 430 -15.04 10.99 -6.23
CA GLY A 430 -15.99 11.23 -5.17
C GLY A 430 -15.42 11.76 -3.86
N GLN A 431 -14.14 11.54 -3.58
CA GLN A 431 -13.53 11.96 -2.29
C GLN A 431 -13.75 13.45 -1.96
N GLY A 432 -13.88 14.31 -2.98
CA GLY A 432 -14.06 15.74 -2.77
C GLY A 432 -15.50 16.24 -2.93
N ILE A 433 -16.47 15.38 -3.23
CA ILE A 433 -17.90 15.75 -3.39
C ILE A 433 -18.41 16.50 -2.16
N THR A 434 -17.91 16.14 -0.97
CA THR A 434 -18.34 16.71 0.30
C THR A 434 -17.96 18.18 0.46
N TYR A 435 -16.88 18.62 -0.18
CA TYR A 435 -16.44 20.02 -0.14
C TYR A 435 -17.21 20.93 -1.10
N PHE A 436 -17.89 20.35 -2.10
CA PHE A 436 -18.80 21.07 -3.00
C PHE A 436 -20.22 21.22 -2.44
N GLY A 437 -20.60 20.37 -1.47
CA GLY A 437 -21.95 20.35 -0.90
C GLY A 437 -22.17 21.22 0.34
N ALA A 438 -21.17 21.99 0.78
CA ALA A 438 -21.29 22.93 1.90
C ALA A 438 -21.95 24.25 1.43
N ALA A 439 -22.53 25.02 2.37
CA ALA A 439 -23.15 26.33 2.07
C ALA A 439 -22.20 27.31 1.36
N LYS A 440 -20.88 27.09 1.49
CA LYS A 440 -19.81 27.66 0.67
C LYS A 440 -18.85 26.53 0.30
N ILE A 441 -18.34 26.56 -0.94
CA ILE A 441 -17.34 25.58 -1.40
C ILE A 441 -16.09 25.70 -0.53
N ASP A 442 -15.67 24.61 0.10
CA ASP A 442 -14.41 24.53 0.84
C ASP A 442 -13.26 24.28 -0.13
N TRP A 443 -12.75 25.36 -0.73
CA TRP A 443 -11.64 25.30 -1.69
C TRP A 443 -10.37 24.70 -1.09
N SER A 444 -10.12 24.89 0.21
CA SER A 444 -8.97 24.29 0.88
C SER A 444 -9.07 22.77 0.89
N GLY A 445 -10.23 22.24 1.30
CA GLY A 445 -10.52 20.81 1.28
C GLY A 445 -10.47 20.20 -0.12
N VAL A 446 -11.02 20.89 -1.14
CA VAL A 446 -10.94 20.47 -2.54
C VAL A 446 -9.47 20.39 -2.99
N ILE A 447 -8.70 21.46 -2.81
CA ILE A 447 -7.31 21.51 -3.27
C ILE A 447 -6.50 20.42 -2.55
N SER A 448 -6.61 20.29 -1.23
CA SER A 448 -5.90 19.26 -0.47
C SER A 448 -6.26 17.84 -0.91
N SER A 449 -7.52 17.58 -1.27
CA SER A 449 -7.96 16.25 -1.70
C SER A 449 -7.52 15.88 -3.12
N TYR A 450 -7.39 16.86 -4.01
CA TYR A 450 -7.08 16.63 -5.43
C TYR A 450 -5.66 17.03 -5.85
N ILE A 451 -4.82 17.54 -4.95
CA ILE A 451 -3.48 18.06 -5.29
C ILE A 451 -2.61 17.06 -6.06
N GLY A 452 -2.79 15.75 -5.84
CA GLY A 452 -2.07 14.69 -6.55
C GLY A 452 -2.44 14.56 -8.04
N LEU A 453 -3.67 14.91 -8.45
CA LEU A 453 -4.12 14.76 -9.83
C LEU A 453 -3.42 15.74 -10.79
N PRO A 454 -3.35 17.06 -10.53
CA PRO A 454 -2.59 17.98 -11.36
C PRO A 454 -1.11 17.59 -11.48
N LEU A 455 -0.51 17.10 -10.38
CA LEU A 455 0.87 16.63 -10.39
C LEU A 455 1.03 15.43 -11.35
N PHE A 456 0.18 14.41 -11.22
CA PHE A 456 0.21 13.24 -12.08
C PHE A 456 -0.05 13.59 -13.56
N ILE A 457 -1.10 14.37 -13.85
CA ILE A 457 -1.47 14.79 -15.21
C ILE A 457 -0.35 15.66 -15.80
N GLY A 458 0.21 16.58 -15.02
CA GLY A 458 1.33 17.42 -15.44
C GLY A 458 2.56 16.60 -15.84
N LEU A 459 2.96 15.64 -15.01
CA LEU A 459 4.06 14.71 -15.31
C LEU A 459 3.78 13.88 -16.57
N TRP A 460 2.55 13.38 -16.71
CA TRP A 460 2.14 12.58 -17.86
C TRP A 460 2.19 13.37 -19.16
N LEU A 461 1.54 14.54 -19.20
CA LEU A 461 1.49 15.40 -20.39
C LEU A 461 2.87 15.97 -20.74
N TRP A 462 3.67 16.35 -19.73
CA TRP A 462 5.04 16.82 -19.95
C TRP A 462 5.90 15.77 -20.64
N TYR A 463 5.92 14.53 -20.11
CA TYR A 463 6.74 13.47 -20.69
C TYR A 463 6.24 13.10 -22.09
N LYS A 464 4.91 13.03 -22.27
CA LYS A 464 4.29 12.74 -23.56
C LYS A 464 4.65 13.78 -24.61
N LYS A 465 4.60 15.07 -24.27
CA LYS A 465 4.97 16.17 -25.17
C LYS A 465 6.47 16.18 -25.49
N LYS A 466 7.32 15.95 -24.49
CA LYS A 466 8.79 15.98 -24.65
C LYS A 466 9.33 14.80 -25.47
N HIS A 467 8.75 13.62 -25.31
CA HIS A 467 9.23 12.38 -25.92
C HIS A 467 8.32 11.86 -27.04
N HIS A 468 7.26 12.59 -27.39
CA HIS A 468 6.31 12.25 -28.46
C HIS A 468 5.78 10.82 -28.38
N THR A 469 5.48 10.35 -27.16
CA THR A 469 5.04 8.97 -26.94
C THR A 469 3.59 8.76 -27.37
N SER A 470 3.27 7.56 -27.83
CA SER A 470 1.93 7.15 -28.23
C SER A 470 1.44 5.95 -27.41
N VAL A 471 0.13 5.75 -27.42
CA VAL A 471 -0.48 4.57 -26.80
C VAL A 471 -0.15 3.36 -27.70
N ILE A 472 0.51 2.35 -27.14
CA ILE A 472 1.01 1.18 -27.88
C ILE A 472 -0.17 0.32 -28.35
N LYS A 473 -0.34 0.03 -29.64
CA LYS A 473 -1.50 -0.79 -30.03
C LYS A 473 -1.37 -2.22 -29.47
N PRO A 474 -2.48 -2.89 -29.09
CA PRO A 474 -2.42 -4.27 -28.58
C PRO A 474 -1.63 -5.24 -29.48
N GLU A 475 -1.68 -5.04 -30.79
CA GLU A 475 -0.98 -5.82 -31.81
C GLU A 475 0.54 -5.57 -31.79
N GLU A 476 0.97 -4.40 -31.32
CA GLU A 476 2.36 -3.92 -31.35
C GLU A 476 3.11 -4.18 -30.03
N VAL A 477 2.45 -4.76 -29.02
CA VAL A 477 3.11 -5.10 -27.75
C VAL A 477 4.15 -6.19 -27.99
N ASP A 478 5.42 -5.88 -27.74
CA ASP A 478 6.54 -6.80 -27.94
C ASP A 478 6.67 -7.81 -26.78
N PHE A 479 5.91 -8.90 -26.86
CA PHE A 479 6.02 -9.99 -25.90
C PHE A 479 7.29 -10.83 -26.07
N ASP A 480 7.86 -10.89 -27.28
CA ASP A 480 9.02 -11.75 -27.57
C ASP A 480 10.28 -11.22 -26.89
N SER A 481 10.52 -9.91 -26.98
CA SER A 481 11.60 -9.24 -26.22
C SER A 481 11.43 -9.42 -24.71
N ILE A 482 10.19 -9.34 -24.19
CA ILE A 482 9.93 -9.59 -22.77
C ILE A 482 10.26 -11.04 -22.40
N GLU A 483 9.81 -12.03 -23.18
CA GLU A 483 10.10 -13.44 -22.92
C GLU A 483 11.62 -13.73 -22.98
N GLU A 484 12.34 -13.08 -23.89
CA GLU A 484 13.79 -13.18 -24.00
C GLU A 484 14.51 -12.56 -22.79
N GLU A 485 14.17 -11.33 -22.40
CA GLU A 485 14.70 -10.68 -21.19
C GLU A 485 14.50 -11.55 -19.94
N MET A 486 13.34 -12.20 -19.82
CA MET A 486 13.02 -13.06 -18.68
C MET A 486 13.80 -14.37 -18.69
N LYS A 487 14.23 -14.88 -19.85
CA LYS A 487 15.12 -16.05 -19.93
C LYS A 487 16.52 -15.73 -19.40
N TYR A 488 17.07 -14.56 -19.72
CA TYR A 488 18.39 -14.13 -19.23
C TYR A 488 18.42 -13.83 -17.73
N LEU A 489 17.26 -13.61 -17.11
CA LEU A 489 17.14 -13.37 -15.67
C LEU A 489 16.93 -14.64 -14.84
N LYS A 490 16.70 -15.80 -15.46
CA LYS A 490 16.62 -17.11 -14.80
C LYS A 490 17.99 -17.78 -14.83
#